data_AF-A0A9D3UXN2-F1
#
_entry.id   AF-A0A9D3UXN2-F1
#
_cell.length_a   1.000
_cell.length_b   1.000
_cell.length_c   1.000
_cell.angle_alpha   90.00
_cell.angle_beta   90.00
_cell.angle_gamma   90.00
#
_symmetry.space_group_name_H-M   'P 1'
#
loop_
_entity.id
_entity.type
_entity.pdbx_description
1 polymer ?
#
loop_
_entity_poly.entity_id
_entity_poly.type
_entity_poly.pdbx_seq_one_letter_code
_entity_poly.pdbx_strand_id
1 'polypeptide(L)'
;MYDVWNLRSADWDELRITFSFGAQNSKIIVTTRHESVASIMKTVPSYPLQTLSNDDCWELFAKLAFFGTIPSMHPDLMAIGKAIVKRCDGLPLAAKTLGGLLRCNLDAAKWNKILHSNF
;
A
#
# COMPACT_ATOMS: atom_id res chain seq x y z
N MET A 1 5.24 -15.95 8.28
CA MET A 1 5.31 -15.63 9.73
C MET A 1 4.31 -14.49 9.95
N TYR A 2 3.23 -14.74 10.68
CA TYR A 2 2.11 -13.81 10.85
C TYR A 2 2.37 -12.89 12.07
N ASP A 3 2.20 -11.58 11.86
CA ASP A 3 1.92 -10.51 12.83
C ASP A 3 2.37 -10.70 14.29
N VAL A 4 3.64 -10.37 14.57
CA VAL A 4 4.30 -10.46 15.87
C VAL A 4 4.16 -9.16 16.68
N TRP A 5 3.01 -8.49 16.64
CA TRP A 5 2.87 -7.09 17.09
C TRP A 5 2.82 -6.87 18.62
N ASN A 6 2.82 -7.93 19.43
CA ASN A 6 2.62 -7.81 20.88
C ASN A 6 3.77 -8.38 21.72
N LEU A 7 4.99 -8.30 21.19
CA LEU A 7 6.21 -8.66 21.91
C LEU A 7 6.69 -7.50 22.79
N ARG A 8 7.16 -7.83 23.99
CA ARG A 8 7.79 -6.85 24.89
C ARG A 8 9.12 -6.41 24.27
N SER A 9 9.64 -5.26 24.70
CA SER A 9 10.92 -4.75 24.21
C SER A 9 12.07 -5.76 24.36
N ALA A 10 12.07 -6.55 25.43
CA ALA A 10 13.08 -7.58 25.66
C ALA A 10 13.03 -8.71 24.61
N ASP A 11 11.83 -9.10 24.18
CA ASP A 11 11.67 -10.18 23.20
C ASP A 11 12.18 -9.74 21.82
N TRP A 12 12.03 -8.44 21.47
CA TRP A 12 12.61 -7.86 20.25
C TRP A 12 14.13 -7.75 20.29
N ASP A 13 14.71 -7.47 21.47
CA ASP A 13 16.16 -7.39 21.63
C ASP A 13 16.81 -8.78 21.52
N GLU A 14 16.20 -9.79 22.13
CA GLU A 14 16.61 -11.19 21.97
C GLU A 14 16.55 -11.64 20.51
N LEU A 15 15.48 -11.28 19.80
CA LEU A 15 15.34 -11.56 18.37
C LEU A 15 16.43 -10.85 17.54
N ARG A 16 16.73 -9.59 17.85
CA ARG A 16 17.83 -8.85 17.22
C ARG A 16 19.17 -9.54 17.43
N ILE A 17 19.46 -10.02 18.64
CA ILE A 17 20.70 -10.75 18.95
C ILE A 17 20.76 -12.04 18.12
N THR A 18 19.66 -12.78 18.02
CA THR A 18 19.60 -14.02 17.22
C THR A 18 19.99 -13.78 15.76
N PHE A 19 19.60 -12.63 15.20
CA PHE A 19 19.95 -12.24 13.83
C PHE A 19 21.42 -11.89 13.61
N SER A 20 22.23 -11.73 14.67
CA SER A 20 23.66 -11.46 14.57
C SER A 20 24.51 -12.71 14.26
N PHE A 21 23.93 -13.92 14.36
CA PHE A 21 24.62 -15.19 14.10
C PHE A 21 24.45 -15.72 12.66
N GLY A 22 23.98 -14.87 11.74
CA GLY A 22 23.84 -15.23 10.32
C GLY A 22 25.19 -15.40 9.60
N ALA A 23 25.18 -16.07 8.46
CA ALA A 23 26.38 -16.20 7.61
C ALA A 23 26.90 -14.81 7.19
N GLN A 24 28.23 -14.68 7.06
CA GLN A 24 28.89 -13.45 6.63
C GLN A 24 28.20 -12.88 5.38
N ASN A 25 27.96 -11.56 5.38
CA ASN A 25 27.28 -10.81 4.31
C ASN A 25 25.78 -11.07 4.14
N SER A 26 25.14 -11.87 5.01
CA SER A 26 23.68 -11.95 5.07
C SER A 26 23.08 -10.61 5.50
N LYS A 27 21.94 -10.24 4.91
CA LYS A 27 21.21 -9.01 5.25
C LYS A 27 19.77 -9.35 5.62
N ILE A 28 19.30 -8.74 6.71
CA ILE A 28 17.92 -8.87 7.18
C ILE A 28 17.26 -7.49 7.04
N ILE A 29 16.08 -7.47 6.43
CA ILE A 29 15.24 -6.28 6.32
C ILE A 29 14.01 -6.51 7.19
N VAL A 30 13.79 -5.62 8.15
CA VAL A 30 12.63 -5.63 9.03
C VAL A 30 11.67 -4.53 8.57
N THR A 31 10.42 -4.89 8.30
CA THR A 31 9.33 -3.95 8.05
C THR A 31 8.38 -3.97 9.24
N THR A 32 7.98 -2.79 9.72
CA THR A 32 7.12 -2.65 10.91
C THR A 32 6.26 -1.39 10.79
N ARG A 33 5.07 -1.42 11.40
CA ARG A 33 4.21 -0.23 11.57
C ARG A 33 4.48 0.52 12.88
N HIS A 34 5.30 -0.04 13.77
CA HIS A 34 5.60 0.52 15.09
C HIS A 34 7.02 1.05 15.14
N GLU A 35 7.15 2.34 15.43
CA GLU A 35 8.44 3.02 15.55
C GLU A 35 9.28 2.47 16.71
N SER A 36 8.65 2.02 17.80
CA SER A 36 9.34 1.36 18.92
C SER A 36 10.13 0.13 18.46
N VAL A 37 9.50 -0.74 17.66
CA VAL A 37 10.14 -1.93 17.08
C VAL A 37 11.26 -1.52 16.12
N ALA A 38 11.04 -0.51 15.28
CA ALA A 38 12.08 0.01 14.38
C ALA A 38 13.29 0.52 15.17
N SER A 39 13.06 1.22 16.29
CA SER A 39 14.14 1.75 17.13
C SER A 39 14.94 0.67 17.85
N ILE A 40 14.32 -0.47 18.20
CA ILE A 40 15.03 -1.62 18.78
C ILE A 40 15.83 -2.34 17.69
N MET A 41 15.22 -2.61 16.53
CA MET A 41 15.81 -3.44 15.48
C MET A 41 16.84 -2.71 14.60
N LYS A 42 16.87 -1.36 14.62
CA LYS A 42 17.74 -0.58 13.73
C LYS A 42 19.23 -0.84 13.98
N THR A 43 19.93 -1.13 12.89
CA THR A 43 21.40 -1.12 12.81
C THR A 43 21.93 0.05 11.97
N VAL A 44 21.03 0.66 11.19
CA VAL A 44 21.22 1.87 10.36
C VAL A 44 19.96 2.74 10.50
N PRO A 45 19.98 4.02 10.08
CA PRO A 45 18.78 4.86 10.10
C PRO A 45 17.59 4.18 9.40
N SER A 46 16.42 4.23 10.04
CA SER A 46 15.19 3.67 9.49
C SER A 46 14.75 4.42 8.24
N TYR A 47 14.13 3.71 7.30
CA TYR A 47 13.57 4.29 6.09
C TYR A 47 12.04 4.40 6.22
N PRO A 48 11.48 5.59 6.54
CA PRO A 48 10.03 5.77 6.62
C PRO A 48 9.42 5.72 5.21
N LEU A 49 8.55 4.74 4.99
CA LEU A 49 7.80 4.65 3.74
C LEU A 49 6.81 5.81 3.63
N GLN A 50 6.93 6.59 2.56
CA GLN A 50 5.98 7.65 2.22
C GLN A 50 4.77 7.08 1.48
N THR A 51 3.67 7.83 1.50
CA THR A 51 2.53 7.54 0.62
C THR A 51 2.89 7.82 -0.84
N LEU A 52 2.12 7.24 -1.76
CA LEU A 52 2.29 7.49 -3.18
C LEU A 52 1.72 8.85 -3.57
N SER A 53 2.22 9.39 -4.68
CA SER A 53 1.58 10.52 -5.33
C SER A 53 0.20 10.12 -5.87
N ASN A 54 -0.68 11.11 -6.08
CA ASN A 54 -1.97 10.86 -6.71
C ASN A 54 -1.82 10.29 -8.13
N ASP A 55 -0.76 10.67 -8.85
CA ASP A 55 -0.49 10.18 -10.20
C ASP A 55 -0.05 8.71 -10.17
N ASP A 56 0.83 8.32 -9.25
CA ASP A 56 1.22 6.91 -9.08
C ASP A 56 0.04 6.04 -8.63
N CYS A 57 -0.80 6.55 -7.71
CA CYS A 57 -2.04 5.87 -7.33
C CYS A 57 -3.02 5.76 -8.50
N TRP A 58 -3.07 6.77 -9.37
CA TRP A 58 -3.90 6.74 -10.57
C TRP A 58 -3.41 5.69 -11.55
N GLU A 59 -2.11 5.59 -11.81
CA GLU A 59 -1.55 4.55 -12.67
C GLU A 59 -1.86 3.14 -12.14
N LEU A 60 -1.66 2.93 -10.83
CA LEU A 60 -1.97 1.65 -10.17
C LEU A 60 -3.45 1.30 -10.27
N PHE A 61 -4.33 2.27 -10.00
CA PHE A 61 -5.77 2.10 -10.09
C PHE A 61 -6.20 1.81 -11.53
N ALA A 62 -5.74 2.63 -12.49
CA ALA A 62 -6.16 2.56 -13.89
C ALA A 62 -5.74 1.25 -14.55
N LYS A 63 -4.54 0.75 -14.22
CA LYS A 63 -4.05 -0.56 -14.68
C LYS A 63 -5.00 -1.71 -14.32
N LEU A 64 -5.71 -1.59 -13.20
CA LEU A 64 -6.64 -2.62 -12.72
C LEU A 64 -8.07 -2.36 -13.20
N ALA A 65 -8.56 -1.13 -13.05
CA ALA A 65 -9.93 -0.77 -13.40
C ALA A 65 -10.20 -0.90 -14.90
N PHE A 66 -9.27 -0.44 -15.73
CA PHE A 66 -9.38 -0.46 -17.20
C PHE A 66 -8.70 -1.68 -17.82
N PHE A 67 -8.56 -2.79 -17.11
CA PHE A 67 -7.98 -4.01 -17.69
C PHE A 67 -8.73 -4.41 -18.98
N GLY A 68 -8.00 -4.55 -20.09
CA GLY A 68 -8.57 -4.87 -21.41
C GLY A 68 -9.16 -3.69 -22.17
N THR A 69 -9.03 -2.46 -21.67
CA THR A 69 -9.37 -1.22 -22.38
C THR A 69 -8.37 -0.11 -22.02
N ILE A 70 -8.57 1.12 -22.51
CA ILE A 70 -7.72 2.26 -22.15
C ILE A 70 -8.57 3.39 -21.56
N PRO A 71 -8.10 4.11 -20.53
CA PRO A 71 -8.89 5.16 -19.86
C PRO A 71 -9.39 6.26 -20.81
N SER A 72 -8.61 6.60 -21.84
CA SER A 72 -8.96 7.66 -22.81
C SER A 72 -10.19 7.33 -23.66
N MET A 73 -10.59 6.05 -23.76
CA MET A 73 -11.84 5.66 -24.43
C MET A 73 -13.08 5.89 -23.56
N HIS A 74 -12.89 6.13 -22.26
CA HIS A 74 -13.95 6.30 -21.27
C HIS A 74 -13.71 7.56 -20.42
N PRO A 75 -13.78 8.77 -21.02
CA PRO A 75 -13.41 10.02 -20.34
C PRO A 75 -14.21 10.26 -19.06
N ASP A 76 -15.49 9.88 -19.02
CA ASP A 76 -16.34 10.01 -17.83
C ASP A 76 -15.86 9.12 -16.67
N LEU A 77 -15.55 7.86 -16.96
CA LEU A 77 -15.00 6.93 -15.96
C LEU A 77 -13.60 7.34 -15.51
N MET A 78 -12.81 7.89 -16.43
CA MET A 78 -11.49 8.43 -16.10
C MET A 78 -11.59 9.60 -15.12
N ALA A 79 -12.55 10.51 -15.32
CA ALA A 79 -12.79 11.62 -14.39
C ALA A 79 -13.24 11.12 -13.00
N ILE A 80 -14.20 10.20 -12.95
CA ILE A 80 -14.68 9.61 -11.68
C ILE A 80 -13.55 8.83 -10.98
N GLY A 81 -12.79 8.05 -11.73
CA GLY A 81 -11.66 7.28 -11.21
C GLY A 81 -10.58 8.15 -10.58
N LYS A 82 -10.23 9.28 -11.21
CA LYS A 82 -9.30 10.25 -10.62
C LYS A 82 -9.83 10.84 -9.32
N ALA A 83 -11.14 11.10 -9.23
CA ALA A 83 -11.77 11.56 -8.00
C ALA A 83 -11.75 10.49 -6.90
N ILE A 84 -11.96 9.22 -7.24
CA ILE A 84 -11.82 8.08 -6.31
C ILE A 84 -10.38 7.98 -5.81
N VAL A 85 -9.40 8.05 -6.71
CA VAL A 85 -7.97 7.96 -6.36
C VAL A 85 -7.55 9.08 -5.41
N LYS A 86 -8.06 10.30 -5.61
CA LYS A 86 -7.79 11.41 -4.69
C LYS A 86 -8.28 11.12 -3.25
N ARG A 87 -9.35 10.32 -3.09
CA ARG A 87 -9.83 9.88 -1.77
C ARG A 87 -8.99 8.75 -1.15
N CYS A 88 -8.15 8.06 -1.93
CA CYS A 88 -7.24 7.04 -1.42
C CYS A 88 -6.06 7.62 -0.63
N ASP A 89 -5.84 8.94 -0.68
CA ASP A 89 -4.80 9.65 0.07
C ASP A 89 -3.39 9.03 -0.06
N GLY A 90 -3.04 8.62 -1.29
CA GLY A 90 -1.74 8.02 -1.58
C GLY A 90 -1.55 6.58 -1.07
N LEU A 91 -2.59 5.94 -0.49
CA LEU A 91 -2.50 4.56 -0.01
C LEU A 91 -2.56 3.56 -1.18
N PRO A 92 -1.46 2.83 -1.47
CA PRO A 92 -1.41 1.91 -2.62
C PRO A 92 -2.46 0.78 -2.51
N LEU A 93 -2.70 0.30 -1.29
CA LEU A 93 -3.65 -0.78 -1.04
C LEU A 93 -5.08 -0.35 -1.35
N ALA A 94 -5.48 0.87 -0.98
CA ALA A 94 -6.79 1.42 -1.29
C ALA A 94 -6.98 1.56 -2.81
N ALA A 95 -6.03 2.20 -3.51
CA ALA A 95 -6.06 2.35 -4.96
C ALA A 95 -6.14 0.99 -5.69
N LYS A 96 -5.34 0.01 -5.25
CA LYS A 96 -5.36 -1.35 -5.79
C LYS A 96 -6.70 -2.04 -5.58
N THR A 97 -7.27 -1.91 -4.38
CA THR A 97 -8.53 -2.56 -4.01
C THR A 97 -9.69 -2.01 -4.82
N LEU A 98 -9.82 -0.68 -4.91
CA LEU A 98 -10.89 -0.02 -5.66
C LEU A 98 -10.74 -0.20 -7.17
N GLY A 99 -9.50 -0.15 -7.69
CA GLY A 99 -9.24 -0.47 -9.09
C GLY A 99 -9.61 -1.91 -9.44
N GLY A 100 -9.31 -2.86 -8.55
CA GLY A 100 -9.73 -4.25 -8.69
C GLY A 100 -11.24 -4.44 -8.61
N LEU A 101 -11.92 -3.73 -7.71
CA LEU A 101 -13.38 -3.75 -7.56
C LEU A 101 -14.12 -3.25 -8.81
N LEU A 102 -13.55 -2.24 -9.47
CA LEU A 102 -14.12 -1.61 -10.67
C LEU A 102 -13.59 -2.22 -11.98
N ARG A 103 -12.83 -3.31 -11.89
CA ARG A 103 -12.22 -3.97 -13.05
C ARG A 103 -13.25 -4.34 -14.11
N CYS A 104 -12.98 -3.92 -15.36
CA CYS A 104 -13.83 -4.17 -16.53
C CYS A 104 -15.28 -3.66 -16.39
N ASN A 105 -15.54 -2.74 -15.47
CA ASN A 105 -16.87 -2.21 -15.23
C ASN A 105 -17.03 -0.84 -15.91
N LEU A 106 -17.88 -0.78 -16.94
CA LEU A 106 -18.13 0.45 -17.69
C LEU A 106 -19.38 1.23 -17.22
N ASP A 107 -19.99 0.82 -16.12
CA ASP A 107 -21.18 1.45 -15.57
C ASP A 107 -20.80 2.62 -14.65
N ALA A 108 -20.92 3.85 -15.17
CA ALA A 108 -20.61 5.07 -14.44
C ALA A 108 -21.41 5.23 -13.14
N ALA A 109 -22.61 4.67 -13.04
CA ALA A 109 -23.41 4.75 -11.80
C ALA A 109 -22.74 3.96 -10.67
N LYS A 110 -22.13 2.80 -10.96
CA LYS A 110 -21.36 2.03 -9.98
C LYS A 110 -20.10 2.77 -9.54
N TRP A 111 -19.39 3.41 -10.46
CA TRP A 111 -18.23 4.23 -10.13
C TRP A 111 -18.61 5.40 -9.22
N ASN A 112 -19.69 6.12 -9.55
CA ASN A 112 -20.21 7.19 -8.71
C ASN A 112 -20.66 6.70 -7.33
N LYS A 113 -21.29 5.51 -7.26
CA LYS A 113 -21.64 4.90 -5.97
C LYS A 113 -20.40 4.66 -5.09
N ILE A 114 -19.30 4.16 -5.67
CA ILE A 114 -18.04 4.03 -4.95
C ILE A 114 -17.49 5.40 -4.55
N LEU A 115 -17.47 6.37 -5.47
CA LEU A 115 -17.04 7.74 -5.20
C LEU A 115 -17.79 8.41 -4.04
N HIS A 116 -19.03 8.02 -3.75
CA HIS A 116 -19.82 8.54 -2.63
C HIS A 116 -19.94 7.57 -1.44
N SER A 117 -19.32 6.40 -1.51
CA SER A 117 -19.29 5.43 -0.40
C SER A 117 -18.23 5.79 0.64
N ASN A 118 -18.37 5.30 1.87
CA ASN A 118 -17.33 5.43 2.90
C ASN A 118 -16.33 4.28 2.77
N PHE A 119 -15.09 4.63 2.46
CA PHE A 119 -13.91 3.77 2.46
C PHE A 119 -12.71 4.61 2.89
#